data_AF-A0A563EI79-F1
#
_entry.id   AF-A0A563EI79-F1
#
_cell.length_a   1.000
_cell.length_b   1.000
_cell.length_c   1.000
_cell.angle_alpha   90.00
_cell.angle_beta   90.00
_cell.angle_gamma   90.00
#
_symmetry.space_group_name_H-M   'P 1'
#
loop_
_entity.id
_entity.type
_entity.pdbx_description
1 polymer ?
#
loop_
_entity_poly.entity_id
_entity_poly.type
_entity_poly.pdbx_seq_one_letter_code
_entity_poly.pdbx_strand_id
1 'polypeptide(L)'
;MSTSRVPGRLTSRAEIIERAESWLRRPVAYGQNKFHANEFGIYRADCSGYVSMAWGMPGRPEDRHGGLDTVGLAGASVEISQGELVAGDVLIRTDGTNLTRHVVLFGGWADEAGEKYWGYEQAGGTRTALRLVTFPYETSPELYVSRRYLNVVEEAA
;
A
#
# COMPACT_ATOMS: atom_id res chain seq x y z
N MET A 1 17.38 -13.30 21.92
CA MET A 1 17.20 -11.97 21.29
C MET A 1 15.79 -11.94 20.73
N SER A 2 14.90 -11.11 21.28
CA SER A 2 13.51 -11.04 20.83
C SER A 2 13.48 -10.24 19.55
N THR A 3 13.32 -10.90 18.40
CA THR A 3 13.06 -10.22 17.13
C THR A 3 11.67 -9.61 17.24
N SER A 4 11.61 -8.31 17.55
CA SER A 4 10.35 -7.57 17.54
C SER A 4 9.75 -7.74 16.15
N ARG A 5 8.68 -8.54 16.05
CA ARG A 5 7.94 -8.75 14.80
C ARG A 5 7.39 -7.38 14.42
N VAL A 6 7.67 -6.95 13.19
CA VAL A 6 7.07 -5.73 12.63
C VAL A 6 5.55 -5.81 12.82
N PRO A 7 4.89 -4.74 13.29
CA PRO A 7 3.44 -4.73 13.47
C PRO A 7 2.68 -5.22 12.23
N GLY A 8 1.63 -6.00 12.47
CA GLY A 8 0.80 -6.60 11.43
C GLY A 8 0.94 -8.11 11.39
N ARG A 9 -0.11 -8.74 10.87
CA ARG A 9 -0.24 -10.18 10.83
C ARG A 9 0.33 -10.75 9.53
N LEU A 10 0.59 -12.05 9.53
CA LEU A 10 0.85 -12.77 8.29
C LEU A 10 -0.38 -12.64 7.38
N THR A 11 -0.15 -12.35 6.10
CA THR A 11 -1.19 -12.14 5.09
C THR A 11 -0.74 -12.72 3.76
N SER A 12 -1.63 -13.35 3.00
CA SER A 12 -1.31 -13.79 1.63
C SER A 12 -1.47 -12.65 0.63
N ARG A 13 -0.94 -12.83 -0.59
CA ARG A 13 -1.13 -11.86 -1.69
C ARG A 13 -2.58 -11.72 -2.08
N ALA A 14 -3.29 -12.85 -2.20
CA ALA A 14 -4.73 -12.85 -2.49
C ALA A 14 -5.49 -12.02 -1.46
N GLU A 15 -5.13 -12.17 -0.18
CA GLU A 15 -5.77 -11.42 0.89
C GLU A 15 -5.44 -9.91 0.87
N ILE A 16 -4.21 -9.54 0.49
CA ILE A 16 -3.83 -8.13 0.29
C ILE A 16 -4.71 -7.50 -0.82
N ILE A 17 -4.90 -8.21 -1.92
CA ILE A 17 -5.69 -7.72 -3.05
C ILE A 17 -7.18 -7.66 -2.70
N GLU A 18 -7.73 -8.68 -2.04
CA GLU A 18 -9.12 -8.68 -1.58
C GLU A 18 -9.41 -7.46 -0.69
N ARG A 19 -8.50 -7.17 0.24
CA ARG A 19 -8.59 -5.97 1.07
C ARG A 19 -8.52 -4.69 0.25
N ALA A 20 -7.58 -4.58 -0.68
CA ALA A 20 -7.45 -3.41 -1.54
C ALA A 20 -8.75 -3.14 -2.32
N GLU A 21 -9.38 -4.20 -2.85
CA GLU A 21 -10.65 -4.12 -3.57
C GLU A 21 -11.83 -3.66 -2.70
N SER A 22 -11.81 -3.91 -1.38
CA SER A 22 -12.91 -3.51 -0.48
C SER A 22 -13.19 -2.00 -0.52
N TRP A 23 -12.16 -1.17 -0.71
CA TRP A 23 -12.31 0.28 -0.84
C TRP A 23 -12.64 0.73 -2.27
N LEU A 24 -12.56 -0.16 -3.27
CA LEU A 24 -12.97 0.11 -4.66
C LEU A 24 -14.46 -0.15 -4.88
N ARG A 25 -15.06 -1.13 -4.19
CA ARG A 25 -16.49 -1.44 -4.31
C ARG A 25 -17.37 -0.23 -4.01
N ARG A 26 -16.96 0.56 -3.01
CA ARG A 26 -17.52 1.88 -2.70
C ARG A 26 -16.35 2.86 -2.56
N PRO A 27 -15.93 3.49 -3.67
CA PRO A 27 -14.73 4.31 -3.71
C PRO A 27 -14.67 5.31 -2.54
N VAL A 28 -13.68 5.11 -1.67
CA VAL A 28 -13.50 5.91 -0.46
C VAL A 28 -12.85 7.24 -0.84
N ALA A 29 -13.40 8.35 -0.34
CA ALA A 29 -12.85 9.68 -0.62
C ALA A 29 -11.59 9.95 0.21
N TYR A 30 -10.56 10.49 -0.45
CA TYR A 30 -9.29 10.81 0.20
C TYR A 30 -9.46 11.83 1.34
N GLY A 31 -8.68 11.65 2.41
CA GLY A 31 -8.51 12.63 3.47
C GLY A 31 -7.52 12.16 4.54
N GLN A 32 -6.44 12.92 4.72
CA GLN A 32 -5.39 12.62 5.71
C GLN A 32 -5.85 12.65 7.18
N ASN A 33 -6.98 13.32 7.46
CA ASN A 33 -7.62 13.39 8.77
C ASN A 33 -8.95 12.63 8.83
N LYS A 34 -9.30 11.90 7.77
CA LYS A 34 -10.53 11.09 7.71
C LYS A 34 -10.19 9.64 8.00
N PHE A 35 -11.18 8.93 8.53
CA PHE A 35 -11.10 7.49 8.75
C PHE A 35 -12.21 6.80 7.97
N HIS A 36 -11.91 5.61 7.47
CA HIS A 36 -12.87 4.73 6.84
C HIS A 36 -12.94 3.40 7.60
N ALA A 37 -14.16 2.93 7.83
CA ALA A 37 -14.44 1.67 8.49
C ALA A 37 -14.98 0.69 7.46
N ASN A 38 -14.41 -0.51 7.43
CA ASN A 38 -14.89 -1.66 6.65
C ASN A 38 -14.78 -2.93 7.51
N GLU A 39 -15.03 -4.09 6.91
CA GLU A 39 -14.92 -5.41 7.53
C GLU A 39 -13.51 -5.75 8.04
N PHE A 40 -12.48 -5.03 7.61
CA PHE A 40 -11.09 -5.24 8.02
C PHE A 40 -10.62 -4.31 9.13
N GLY A 41 -11.44 -3.32 9.52
CA GLY A 41 -11.14 -2.40 10.62
C GLY A 41 -11.34 -0.94 10.24
N ILE A 42 -10.71 -0.04 11.01
CA ILE A 42 -10.82 1.41 10.85
C ILE A 42 -9.43 1.99 10.55
N TYR A 43 -9.27 2.59 9.38
CA TYR A 43 -7.99 3.10 8.89
C TYR A 43 -8.11 4.54 8.40
N ARG A 44 -6.98 5.26 8.36
CA ARG A 44 -6.94 6.59 7.73
C ARG A 44 -7.26 6.48 6.24
N ALA A 45 -8.13 7.35 5.75
CA ALA A 45 -8.58 7.37 4.36
C ALA A 45 -7.59 8.11 3.45
N ASP A 46 -6.29 7.80 3.55
CA ASP A 46 -5.21 8.34 2.73
C ASP A 46 -4.37 7.23 2.10
N CYS A 47 -3.30 7.57 1.36
CA CYS A 47 -2.46 6.60 0.66
C CYS A 47 -1.87 5.56 1.62
N SER A 48 -1.26 6.03 2.71
CA SER A 48 -0.60 5.17 3.69
C SER A 48 -1.57 4.34 4.55
N GLY A 49 -2.71 4.90 4.94
CA GLY A 49 -3.76 4.17 5.65
C GLY A 49 -4.46 3.14 4.78
N TYR A 50 -4.62 3.42 3.48
CA TYR A 50 -5.14 2.43 2.52
C TYR A 50 -4.20 1.23 2.36
N VAL A 51 -2.89 1.46 2.21
CA VAL A 51 -1.90 0.37 2.14
C VAL A 51 -1.77 -0.36 3.48
N SER A 52 -1.83 0.35 4.61
CA SER A 52 -1.87 -0.27 5.94
C SER A 52 -3.07 -1.22 6.08
N MET A 53 -4.24 -0.80 5.58
CA MET A 53 -5.43 -1.64 5.51
C MET A 53 -5.17 -2.85 4.61
N ALA A 54 -4.69 -2.65 3.38
CA ALA A 54 -4.42 -3.74 2.44
C ALA A 54 -3.42 -4.77 2.97
N TRP A 55 -2.35 -4.33 3.65
CA TRP A 55 -1.37 -5.23 4.29
C TRP A 55 -1.85 -5.85 5.61
N GLY A 56 -3.07 -5.54 6.08
CA GLY A 56 -3.61 -6.11 7.31
C GLY A 56 -2.88 -5.65 8.57
N MET A 57 -2.32 -4.44 8.56
CA MET A 57 -1.70 -3.83 9.74
C MET A 57 -2.77 -3.48 10.79
N PRO A 58 -2.42 -3.32 12.08
CA PRO A 58 -3.37 -2.90 13.10
C PRO A 58 -4.03 -1.56 12.74
N GLY A 59 -5.36 -1.52 12.72
CA GLY A 59 -6.16 -0.30 12.58
C GLY A 59 -6.53 0.31 13.93
N ARG A 60 -7.43 1.30 14.00
CA ARG A 60 -7.97 1.77 15.30
C ARG A 60 -8.91 0.71 15.90
N PRO A 61 -8.90 0.45 17.22
CA PRO A 61 -8.14 1.12 18.30
C PRO A 61 -6.71 0.60 18.55
N GLU A 62 -6.23 -0.37 17.77
CA GLU A 62 -4.90 -0.99 17.94
C GLU A 62 -3.73 -0.09 17.48
N ASP A 63 -3.99 0.88 16.59
CA ASP A 63 -3.10 1.97 16.21
C ASP A 63 -3.87 3.31 16.24
N ARG A 64 -3.36 4.31 16.97
CA ARG A 64 -4.04 5.60 17.13
C ARG A 64 -4.10 6.42 15.84
N HIS A 65 -3.23 6.17 14.87
CA HIS A 65 -3.27 6.78 13.54
C HIS A 65 -4.06 5.91 12.55
N GLY A 66 -4.53 4.72 12.93
CA GLY A 66 -5.28 3.83 12.04
C GLY A 66 -4.39 3.27 10.94
N GLY A 67 -3.16 2.89 11.28
CA GLY A 67 -2.14 2.36 10.39
C GLY A 67 -0.84 3.18 10.41
N LEU A 68 0.16 2.72 9.65
CA LEU A 68 1.45 3.39 9.52
C LEU A 68 1.39 4.50 8.46
N ASP A 69 2.27 5.49 8.58
CA ASP A 69 2.56 6.44 7.50
C ASP A 69 3.54 5.82 6.48
N THR A 70 3.88 6.52 5.40
CA THR A 70 4.77 5.96 4.37
C THR A 70 6.17 5.61 4.90
N VAL A 71 6.69 6.32 5.90
CA VAL A 71 7.99 6.00 6.52
C VAL A 71 7.88 4.72 7.34
N GLY A 72 6.80 4.57 8.11
CA GLY A 72 6.50 3.34 8.83
C GLY A 72 6.30 2.14 7.90
N LEU A 73 5.58 2.33 6.79
CA LEU A 73 5.41 1.29 5.75
C LEU A 73 6.75 0.87 5.15
N ALA A 74 7.67 1.81 4.90
CA ALA A 74 9.01 1.50 4.44
C ALA A 74 9.81 0.71 5.48
N GLY A 75 9.70 1.05 6.77
CA GLY A 75 10.31 0.28 7.87
C GLY A 75 9.69 -1.12 8.08
N ALA A 76 8.46 -1.32 7.61
CA ALA A 76 7.74 -2.58 7.67
C ALA A 76 7.92 -3.47 6.42
N SER A 77 8.75 -3.04 5.47
CA SER A 77 8.97 -3.68 4.19
C SER A 77 10.45 -3.74 3.84
N VAL A 78 10.81 -4.53 2.85
CA VAL A 78 12.17 -4.61 2.27
C VAL A 78 12.16 -4.10 0.85
N GLU A 79 13.26 -3.48 0.44
CA GLU A 79 13.44 -3.09 -0.96
C GLU A 79 13.57 -4.32 -1.85
N ILE A 80 12.99 -4.23 -3.04
CA ILE A 80 13.04 -5.25 -4.08
C ILE A 80 13.36 -4.59 -5.43
N SER A 81 13.88 -5.36 -6.37
CA SER A 81 14.07 -4.90 -7.74
C SER A 81 12.74 -4.86 -8.51
N GLN A 82 12.70 -4.10 -9.61
CA GLN A 82 11.55 -4.03 -10.50
C GLN A 82 11.11 -5.42 -11.02
N GLY A 83 12.07 -6.29 -11.35
CA GLY A 83 11.79 -7.63 -11.87
C GLY A 83 11.19 -8.58 -10.83
N GLU A 84 11.27 -8.24 -9.55
CA GLU A 84 10.67 -9.02 -8.47
C GLU A 84 9.23 -8.60 -8.16
N LEU A 85 8.76 -7.45 -8.67
CA LEU A 85 7.44 -6.91 -8.35
C LEU A 85 6.33 -7.90 -8.71
N VAL A 86 5.48 -8.15 -7.72
CA VAL A 86 4.28 -8.96 -7.84
C VAL A 86 3.15 -8.33 -7.03
N ALA A 87 1.91 -8.76 -7.31
CA ALA A 87 0.71 -8.21 -6.71
C ALA A 87 0.80 -8.17 -5.17
N GLY A 88 0.50 -7.01 -4.58
CA GLY A 88 0.59 -6.76 -3.13
C GLY A 88 1.89 -6.09 -2.67
N ASP A 89 2.91 -5.99 -3.52
CA ASP A 89 4.07 -5.13 -3.28
C ASP A 89 3.69 -3.64 -3.47
N VAL A 90 4.57 -2.70 -3.11
CA VAL A 90 4.30 -1.26 -3.23
C VAL A 90 5.39 -0.50 -3.96
N LEU A 91 4.98 0.60 -4.58
CA LEU A 91 5.85 1.68 -5.01
C LEU A 91 5.68 2.81 -4.01
N ILE A 92 6.75 3.18 -3.30
CA ILE A 92 6.67 4.12 -2.18
C ILE A 92 7.68 5.25 -2.27
N ARG A 93 7.19 6.47 -2.06
CA ARG A 93 8.00 7.68 -1.86
C ARG A 93 7.94 8.09 -0.39
N THR A 94 9.06 7.95 0.31
CA THR A 94 9.23 8.40 1.71
C THR A 94 9.84 9.79 1.83
N ASP A 95 10.41 10.32 0.75
CA ASP A 95 10.99 11.67 0.75
C ASP A 95 9.92 12.78 0.87
N GLY A 96 10.25 13.83 1.62
CA GLY A 96 9.43 15.03 1.81
C GLY A 96 8.48 14.97 3.03
N THR A 97 7.31 15.60 2.91
CA THR A 97 6.32 15.78 3.99
C THR A 97 5.11 14.88 3.81
N ASN A 98 4.17 14.91 4.75
CA ASN A 98 2.87 14.24 4.59
C ASN A 98 2.08 14.70 3.36
N LEU A 99 2.43 15.83 2.73
CA LEU A 99 1.78 16.33 1.51
C LEU A 99 2.44 15.82 0.22
N THR A 100 3.69 15.37 0.26
CA THR A 100 4.46 14.97 -0.93
C THR A 100 4.78 13.48 -0.96
N ARG A 101 4.82 12.84 0.20
CA ARG A 101 4.97 11.39 0.33
C ARG A 101 3.76 10.68 -0.24
N HIS A 102 3.99 9.54 -0.86
CA HIS A 102 2.93 8.76 -1.49
C HIS A 102 3.29 7.28 -1.54
N VAL A 103 2.27 6.44 -1.68
CA VAL A 103 2.43 5.00 -1.85
C VAL A 103 1.30 4.47 -2.73
N VAL A 104 1.65 3.55 -3.63
CA VAL A 104 0.73 2.81 -4.49
C VAL A 104 0.92 1.33 -4.24
N LEU A 105 -0.18 0.58 -4.16
CA LEU A 105 -0.13 -0.87 -4.10
C LEU A 105 -0.12 -1.44 -5.53
N PHE A 106 0.93 -2.19 -5.86
CA PHE A 106 1.12 -2.82 -7.15
C PHE A 106 0.14 -3.98 -7.32
N GLY A 107 -0.68 -3.93 -8.36
CA GLY A 107 -1.66 -4.97 -8.72
C GLY A 107 -1.17 -5.93 -9.80
N GLY A 108 -0.15 -5.56 -10.57
CA GLY A 108 0.39 -6.39 -11.66
C GLY A 108 0.82 -5.54 -12.87
N TRP A 109 1.80 -6.04 -13.63
CA TRP A 109 2.20 -5.43 -14.89
C TRP A 109 1.04 -5.41 -15.89
N ALA A 110 0.90 -4.30 -16.60
CA ALA A 110 -0.10 -4.12 -17.65
C ALA A 110 0.50 -4.30 -19.06
N ASP A 111 1.82 -4.41 -19.16
CA ASP A 111 2.57 -4.71 -20.36
C ASP A 111 3.75 -5.64 -20.03
N GLU A 112 4.29 -6.31 -21.05
CA GLU A 112 5.45 -7.19 -20.91
C GLU A 112 6.77 -6.42 -20.76
N ALA A 113 6.79 -5.13 -21.11
CA ALA A 113 7.98 -4.29 -21.07
C ALA A 113 8.32 -3.81 -19.65
N GLY A 114 7.38 -3.91 -18.70
CA GLY A 114 7.55 -3.39 -17.35
C GLY A 114 7.45 -1.86 -17.28
N GLU A 115 6.73 -1.24 -18.21
CA GLU A 115 6.60 0.22 -18.31
C GLU A 115 5.34 0.74 -17.62
N LYS A 116 4.29 -0.08 -17.57
CA LYS A 116 3.02 0.26 -16.91
C LYS A 116 2.47 -0.87 -16.08
N TYR A 117 1.79 -0.51 -15.00
CA TYR A 117 1.17 -1.46 -14.10
C TYR A 117 -0.21 -1.01 -13.66
N TRP A 118 -1.03 -1.96 -13.22
CA TRP A 118 -2.28 -1.67 -12.52
C TRP A 118 -1.98 -1.34 -11.06
N GLY A 119 -2.25 -0.11 -10.65
CA GLY A 119 -2.03 0.38 -9.29
C GLY A 119 -3.34 0.58 -8.54
N TYR A 120 -3.45 -0.01 -7.36
CA TYR A 120 -4.48 0.30 -6.39
C TYR A 120 -4.05 1.53 -5.60
N GLU A 121 -4.83 2.60 -5.68
CA GLU A 121 -4.42 3.91 -5.17
C GLU A 121 -5.52 4.65 -4.43
N GLN A 122 -5.11 5.31 -3.36
CA GLN A 122 -5.87 6.32 -2.63
C GLN A 122 -5.04 7.62 -2.66
N ALA A 123 -5.42 8.58 -3.50
CA ALA A 123 -4.66 9.82 -3.74
C ALA A 123 -5.51 11.09 -3.60
N GLY A 124 -4.85 12.22 -3.34
CA GLY A 124 -5.51 13.51 -3.15
C GLY A 124 -6.34 13.93 -4.37
N GLY A 125 -7.54 14.47 -4.11
CA GLY A 125 -8.44 14.94 -5.17
C GLY A 125 -9.26 13.85 -5.85
N THR A 126 -9.04 12.58 -5.51
CA THR A 126 -9.77 11.44 -6.06
C THR A 126 -10.41 10.58 -4.96
N ARG A 127 -11.11 9.53 -5.38
CA ARG A 127 -11.52 8.41 -4.52
C ARG A 127 -10.60 7.23 -4.79
N THR A 128 -10.66 6.17 -3.98
CA THR A 128 -9.94 4.92 -4.25
C THR A 128 -10.16 4.48 -5.70
N ALA A 129 -9.08 4.16 -6.41
CA ALA A 129 -9.14 3.75 -7.80
C ALA A 129 -8.16 2.62 -8.08
N LEU A 130 -8.53 1.74 -9.01
CA LEU A 130 -7.59 0.91 -9.75
C LEU A 130 -7.27 1.68 -11.03
N ARG A 131 -6.01 2.00 -11.27
CA ARG A 131 -5.60 2.78 -12.45
C ARG A 131 -4.38 2.20 -13.12
N LEU A 132 -4.22 2.52 -14.40
CA LEU A 132 -2.99 2.29 -15.13
C LEU A 132 -1.96 3.36 -14.71
N VAL A 133 -0.77 2.92 -14.29
CA VAL A 133 0.31 3.77 -13.77
C VAL A 133 1.55 3.59 -14.64
N THR A 134 2.22 4.68 -15.02
CA THR A 134 3.57 4.59 -15.61
C THR A 134 4.59 4.32 -14.51
N PHE A 135 5.40 3.28 -14.68
CA PHE A 135 6.39 2.87 -13.69
C PHE A 135 7.52 3.89 -13.51
N PRO A 136 8.02 4.12 -12.28
CA PRO A 136 7.45 3.65 -11.00
C PRO A 136 6.24 4.49 -10.56
N TYR A 137 6.19 5.75 -10.99
CA TYR A 137 5.10 6.69 -10.82
C TYR A 137 5.29 7.88 -11.80
N GLU A 138 4.21 8.56 -12.21
CA GLU A 138 4.31 9.62 -13.24
C GLU A 138 5.05 10.89 -12.76
N THR A 139 4.98 11.18 -11.46
CA THR A 139 5.54 12.40 -10.86
C THR A 139 6.66 12.07 -9.88
N SER A 140 7.81 12.72 -10.05
CA SER A 140 9.04 12.44 -9.31
C SER A 140 9.40 10.94 -9.26
N PRO A 141 9.45 10.24 -10.43
CA PRO A 141 9.70 8.80 -10.50
C PRO A 141 10.97 8.37 -9.76
N GLU A 142 12.01 9.20 -9.78
CA GLU A 142 13.30 8.97 -9.13
C GLU A 142 13.24 8.82 -7.61
N LEU A 143 12.14 9.21 -6.98
CA LEU A 143 11.94 9.14 -5.53
C LEU A 143 11.13 7.93 -5.07
N TYR A 144 10.66 7.08 -6.01
CA TYR A 144 9.90 5.88 -5.68
C TYR A 144 10.80 4.67 -5.60
N VAL A 145 10.57 3.88 -4.55
CA VAL A 145 11.28 2.62 -4.29
C VAL A 145 10.27 1.48 -4.29
N SER A 146 10.61 0.37 -4.96
CA SER A 146 9.80 -0.86 -4.93
C SER A 146 10.05 -1.61 -3.63
N ARG A 147 8.99 -1.97 -2.90
CA ARG A 147 9.12 -2.66 -1.62
C ARG A 147 8.11 -3.78 -1.41
N ARG A 148 8.55 -4.83 -0.72
CA ARG A 148 7.73 -5.98 -0.32
C ARG A 148 7.48 -5.99 1.17
N TYR A 149 6.22 -6.21 1.56
CA TYR A 149 5.84 -6.32 2.96
C TYR A 149 6.53 -7.51 3.65
N LEU A 150 7.09 -7.31 4.84
CA LEU A 150 7.86 -8.35 5.56
C LEU A 150 7.02 -9.55 6.03
N ASN A 151 5.72 -9.36 6.25
CA ASN A 151 4.83 -10.42 6.73
C ASN A 151 3.95 -11.02 5.61
N VAL A 152 4.27 -10.77 4.33
CA VAL A 152 3.59 -11.47 3.24
C VAL A 152 4.03 -12.93 3.24
N VAL A 153 3.06 -13.84 3.18
CA VAL A 153 3.31 -15.27 2.94
C VAL A 153 3.03 -15.57 1.47
N GLU A 154 4.01 -16.16 0.80
CA GLU A 154 3.78 -16.70 -0.54
C GLU A 154 2.87 -17.92 -0.40
N GLU A 155 1.82 -18.02 -1.21
CA GLU A 155 1.00 -19.22 -1.23
C GLU A 155 1.85 -20.39 -1.76
N ALA A 156 1.73 -21.56 -1.13
CA ALA A 156 2.39 -22.76 -1.64
C ALA A 156 1.78 -23.06 -3.02
N ALA A 157 2.65 -23.19 -4.03
CA ALA A 157 2.27 -23.58 -5.39
C ALA A 157 1.59 -24.96 -5.43
#